data_AF-A0A3Q0J7X9-F1
#
_entry.id   AF-A0A3Q0J7X9-F1
#
_cell.length_a   1.000
_cell.length_b   1.000
_cell.length_c   1.000
_cell.angle_alpha   90.00
_cell.angle_beta   90.00
_cell.angle_gamma   90.00
#
_symmetry.space_group_name_H-M   'P 1'
#
loop_
_entity.id
_entity.type
_entity.pdbx_description
1 polymer ?
#
loop_
_entity_poly.entity_id
_entity_poly.type
_entity_poly.pdbx_seq_one_letter_code
_entity_poly.pdbx_strand_id
1 'polypeptide(L)'
;MVISKGQTITFFNSSKNLYQSNPIIRLMPNVALALYILYEKFRLEDSFWKPYLNFLPPEYSTVLYFSSQDLLHMKGSPTFESAMKQCRNIFRQYAHFKRLFQNGDDEVSKLFRAKFTYDEYR
;
A
#
# COMPACT_ATOMS: atom_id res chain seq x y z
N MET A 1 -15.93 17.63 -1.06
CA MET A 1 -15.44 16.42 -0.36
C MET A 1 -14.28 16.86 0.52
N VAL A 2 -14.57 17.31 1.74
CA VAL A 2 -13.60 17.98 2.61
C VAL A 2 -12.82 16.90 3.34
N ILE A 3 -11.56 16.72 2.95
CA ILE A 3 -10.59 15.94 3.72
C ILE A 3 -10.52 16.59 5.10
N SER A 4 -10.89 15.89 6.17
CA SER A 4 -10.62 16.37 7.51
C SER A 4 -9.11 16.42 7.68
N LYS A 5 -8.53 17.62 7.47
CA LYS A 5 -7.08 17.87 7.53
C LYS A 5 -6.46 17.26 8.79
N GLY A 6 -7.21 17.14 9.89
CA GLY A 6 -6.75 16.57 11.15
C GLY A 6 -6.30 15.09 11.12
N GLN A 7 -6.95 14.22 10.34
CA GLN A 7 -6.62 12.77 10.33
C GLN A 7 -5.42 12.44 9.44
N THR A 8 -5.34 13.09 8.27
CA THR A 8 -4.18 13.00 7.40
C THR A 8 -2.96 13.58 8.13
N ILE A 9 -3.11 14.73 8.80
CA ILE A 9 -2.03 15.34 9.58
C ILE A 9 -1.59 14.44 10.75
N THR A 10 -2.47 13.69 11.42
CA THR A 10 -2.07 12.81 12.53
C THR A 10 -1.25 11.62 12.07
N PHE A 11 -1.64 10.94 10.99
CA PHE A 11 -0.81 9.87 10.43
C PHE A 11 0.55 10.40 9.99
N PHE A 12 0.59 11.46 9.18
CA PHE A 12 1.86 12.06 8.70
C PHE A 12 2.70 12.69 9.82
N ASN A 13 2.10 13.11 10.95
CA ASN A 13 2.85 13.57 12.13
C ASN A 13 3.38 12.40 12.97
N SER A 14 2.62 11.33 13.16
CA SER A 14 3.08 10.13 13.89
C SER A 14 4.10 9.31 13.13
N SER A 15 4.12 9.43 11.80
CA SER A 15 5.09 8.79 10.91
C SER A 15 6.07 9.79 10.29
N LYS A 16 6.17 11.00 10.85
CA LYS A 16 6.94 12.12 10.27
C LYS A 16 8.38 11.75 9.97
N ASN A 17 9.01 10.94 10.83
CA ASN A 17 10.34 10.39 10.60
C ASN A 17 10.39 9.46 9.37
N LEU A 18 9.44 8.54 9.23
CA LEU A 18 9.34 7.66 8.06
C LEU A 18 9.11 8.42 6.75
N TYR A 19 8.23 9.42 6.76
CA TYR A 19 7.91 10.25 5.60
C TYR A 19 9.04 11.21 5.20
N GLN A 20 9.75 11.79 6.17
CA GLN A 20 10.86 12.70 5.90
C GLN A 20 12.13 11.95 5.46
N SER A 21 12.37 10.76 6.00
CA SER A 21 13.56 9.95 5.67
C SER A 21 13.43 9.17 4.36
N ASN A 22 12.22 8.88 3.86
CA ASN A 22 12.06 8.04 2.66
C ASN A 22 11.75 8.83 1.39
N PRO A 23 12.71 8.93 0.44
CA PRO A 23 12.48 9.63 -0.82
C PRO A 23 11.38 8.97 -1.67
N ILE A 24 11.17 7.65 -1.58
CA ILE A 24 10.13 6.94 -2.34
C ILE A 24 8.74 7.44 -1.97
N ILE A 25 8.45 7.60 -0.67
CA ILE A 25 7.13 8.04 -0.21
C ILE A 25 6.87 9.50 -0.59
N ARG A 26 7.93 10.33 -0.60
CA ARG A 26 7.85 11.72 -1.05
C ARG A 26 7.71 11.87 -2.56
N LEU A 27 8.33 10.97 -3.32
CA LEU A 27 8.34 11.01 -4.79
C LEU A 27 7.11 10.32 -5.41
N MET A 28 6.47 9.39 -4.69
CA MET A 28 5.37 8.56 -5.17
C MET A 28 4.10 8.77 -4.32
N PRO A 29 3.25 9.78 -4.64
CA PRO A 29 2.06 10.09 -3.86
C PRO A 29 1.02 8.96 -3.89
N ASN A 30 0.99 8.15 -4.96
CA ASN A 30 0.15 6.96 -5.05
C ASN A 30 0.49 5.91 -3.99
N VAL A 31 1.78 5.71 -3.72
CA VAL A 31 2.25 4.77 -2.69
C VAL A 31 1.96 5.31 -1.29
N ALA A 32 2.15 6.61 -1.08
CA ALA A 32 1.78 7.26 0.18
C ALA A 32 0.28 7.11 0.49
N LEU A 33 -0.58 7.23 -0.53
CA LEU A 33 -2.02 7.02 -0.40
C LEU A 33 -2.38 5.55 -0.09
N ALA A 34 -1.73 4.59 -0.75
CA ALA A 34 -1.97 3.17 -0.47
C ALA A 34 -1.61 2.80 0.99
N LEU A 35 -0.46 3.28 1.48
CA LEU A 35 -0.06 3.10 2.88
C LEU A 35 -1.04 3.79 3.85
N TYR A 36 -1.56 4.95 3.47
CA TYR A 36 -2.54 5.66 4.28
C TYR A 36 -3.86 4.88 4.40
N ILE A 37 -4.37 4.37 3.28
CA ILE A 37 -5.57 3.52 3.26
C ILE A 37 -5.37 2.29 4.14
N LEU A 38 -4.20 1.65 4.08
CA LEU A 38 -3.86 0.51 4.93
C LEU A 38 -3.79 0.85 6.41
N TYR A 39 -3.20 2.00 6.76
CA TYR A 39 -3.16 2.47 8.13
C TYR A 39 -4.57 2.68 8.70
N GLU A 40 -5.45 3.33 7.93
CA GLU A 40 -6.84 3.57 8.29
C GLU A 40 -7.64 2.26 8.38
N LYS A 41 -7.36 1.30 7.48
CA LYS A 41 -7.90 -0.06 7.55
C LYS A 41 -7.44 -0.80 8.82
N PHE A 42 -6.23 -0.58 9.33
CA PHE A 42 -5.81 -1.24 10.57
C PHE A 42 -6.33 -0.59 11.85
N ARG A 43 -6.75 0.68 11.78
CA ARG A 43 -7.35 1.47 12.87
C ARG A 43 -8.89 1.43 12.94
N LEU A 44 -9.52 0.49 12.20
CA LEU A 44 -10.96 0.27 11.93
C LEU A 44 -12.01 0.58 13.04
N GLU A 45 -11.63 0.79 14.30
CA GLU A 45 -12.56 1.17 15.37
C GLU A 45 -12.87 2.68 15.41
N ASP A 46 -11.92 3.56 15.07
CA ASP A 46 -12.08 5.03 15.15
C ASP A 46 -11.96 5.77 13.80
N SER A 47 -11.83 5.04 12.69
CA SER A 47 -11.56 5.65 11.38
C SER A 47 -12.81 6.27 10.75
N PHE A 48 -12.67 7.53 10.29
CA PHE A 48 -13.71 8.24 9.53
C PHE A 48 -14.02 7.58 8.18
N TRP A 49 -13.04 6.91 7.56
CA TRP A 49 -13.21 6.25 6.26
C TRP A 49 -13.71 4.81 6.34
N LYS A 50 -13.98 4.30 7.55
CA LYS A 50 -14.57 2.97 7.73
C LYS A 50 -15.73 2.66 6.78
N PRO A 51 -16.78 3.51 6.64
CA PRO A 51 -17.88 3.22 5.71
C PRO A 51 -17.37 3.08 4.27
N TYR A 52 -16.48 3.97 3.82
CA TYR A 52 -15.91 3.90 2.47
C TYR A 52 -15.07 2.64 2.25
N LEU A 53 -14.22 2.28 3.22
CA LEU A 53 -13.37 1.08 3.13
C LEU A 53 -14.18 -0.21 3.11
N ASN A 54 -15.32 -0.25 3.79
CA ASN A 54 -16.23 -1.40 3.78
C ASN A 54 -16.95 -1.59 2.43
N PHE A 55 -17.09 -0.53 1.63
CA PHE A 55 -17.67 -0.63 0.28
C PHE A 55 -16.65 -1.04 -0.79
N LEU A 56 -15.36 -1.07 -0.47
CA LEU A 56 -14.35 -1.44 -1.46
C LEU A 56 -14.45 -2.93 -1.82
N PRO A 57 -14.31 -3.28 -3.11
CA PRO A 57 -14.24 -4.67 -3.53
C PRO A 57 -13.06 -5.39 -2.85
N PRO A 58 -13.24 -6.67 -2.46
CA PRO A 58 -12.15 -7.46 -1.89
C PRO A 58 -11.11 -7.88 -2.94
N GLU A 59 -11.48 -7.89 -4.23
CA GLU A 59 -10.64 -8.34 -5.33
C GLU A 59 -10.79 -7.40 -6.54
N TYR A 60 -9.71 -7.30 -7.32
CA TYR A 60 -9.65 -6.46 -8.52
C TYR A 60 -9.15 -7.27 -9.71
N SER A 61 -9.55 -6.89 -10.92
CA SER A 61 -9.08 -7.51 -12.16
C SER A 61 -7.73 -6.97 -12.64
N THR A 62 -6.84 -6.57 -11.72
CA THR A 62 -5.50 -6.09 -12.07
C THR A 62 -4.56 -7.27 -12.30
N VAL A 63 -3.47 -7.03 -13.03
CA VAL A 63 -2.44 -8.04 -13.35
C VAL A 63 -1.89 -8.74 -12.10
N LEU A 64 -1.97 -8.11 -10.93
CA LEU A 64 -1.52 -8.68 -9.66
C LEU A 64 -2.38 -9.85 -9.16
N TYR A 65 -3.64 -9.92 -9.60
CA TYR A 65 -4.58 -10.95 -9.22
C TYR A 65 -4.65 -12.08 -10.26
N PHE A 66 -3.87 -11.98 -11.35
CA PHE A 66 -3.86 -12.98 -12.40
C PHE A 66 -3.09 -14.21 -11.96
N SER A 67 -3.59 -15.39 -12.34
CA SER A 67 -2.88 -16.64 -12.12
C SER A 67 -1.67 -16.74 -13.05
N SER A 68 -0.74 -17.65 -12.73
CA SER A 68 0.40 -17.92 -13.62
C SER A 68 -0.04 -18.37 -15.01
N GLN A 69 -1.20 -19.04 -15.12
CA GLN A 69 -1.76 -19.46 -16.41
C GLN A 69 -2.27 -18.26 -17.22
N ASP A 70 -2.94 -17.31 -16.58
CA ASP A 70 -3.42 -16.09 -17.24
C ASP A 70 -2.27 -15.22 -17.74
N LEU A 71 -1.17 -15.15 -16.97
CA LEU A 71 0.05 -14.47 -17.41
C LEU A 71 0.68 -15.16 -18.63
N LEU A 72 0.63 -16.49 -18.70
CA LEU A 72 1.14 -17.24 -19.86
C LEU A 72 0.32 -16.97 -21.12
N HIS A 73 -1.00 -16.75 -21.00
CA HIS A 73 -1.84 -16.40 -22.15
C HIS A 73 -1.48 -15.03 -22.74
N MET A 74 -0.92 -14.12 -21.95
CA MET A 74 -0.45 -12.84 -22.45
C MET A 74 0.92 -12.92 -23.16
N LYS A 75 1.62 -14.05 -23.06
CA LYS A 75 2.95 -14.23 -23.66
C LYS A 75 2.88 -14.07 -25.18
N GLY A 76 3.67 -13.14 -25.71
CA GLY A 76 3.67 -12.77 -27.12
C GLY A 76 3.00 -11.41 -27.41
N SER A 77 2.22 -10.88 -26.45
CA SER A 77 1.73 -9.50 -26.51
C SER A 77 2.80 -8.51 -25.99
N PRO A 78 2.88 -7.29 -26.56
CA PRO A 78 3.71 -6.22 -25.98
C PRO A 78 3.27 -5.81 -24.55
N THR A 79 2.05 -6.18 -24.13
CA THR A 79 1.55 -5.90 -22.78
C THR A 79 2.08 -6.86 -21.72
N PHE A 80 2.68 -8.00 -22.10
CA PHE A 80 3.22 -8.97 -21.14
C PHE A 80 4.41 -8.42 -20.36
N GLU A 81 5.32 -7.72 -21.04
CA GLU A 81 6.51 -7.17 -20.40
C GLU A 81 6.15 -6.05 -19.41
N SER A 82 5.18 -5.19 -19.77
CA SER A 82 4.71 -4.12 -18.88
C SER A 82 3.98 -4.67 -17.66
N ALA A 83 3.15 -5.70 -17.84
CA ALA A 83 2.50 -6.46 -16.78
C ALA A 83 3.54 -7.05 -15.79
N MET A 84 4.54 -7.78 -16.30
CA MET A 84 5.60 -8.36 -15.47
C MET A 84 6.44 -7.30 -14.74
N LYS A 85 6.70 -6.17 -15.40
CA LYS A 85 7.39 -5.03 -14.79
C LYS A 85 6.57 -4.43 -13.66
N GLN A 86 5.25 -4.34 -13.79
CA GLN A 86 4.35 -3.87 -12.74
C GLN A 86 4.37 -4.79 -11.52
N CYS A 87 4.20 -6.10 -11.71
CA CYS A 87 4.29 -7.09 -10.63
C CYS A 87 5.63 -7.01 -9.90
N ARG A 88 6.74 -6.94 -10.64
CA ARG A 88 8.09 -6.82 -10.07
C ARG A 88 8.26 -5.53 -9.28
N ASN A 89 7.75 -4.41 -9.78
CA ASN A 89 7.85 -3.13 -9.10
C ASN A 89 7.07 -3.13 -7.78
N ILE A 90 5.86 -3.67 -7.77
CA ILE A 90 5.02 -3.75 -6.56
C ILE A 90 5.64 -4.68 -5.53
N PHE A 91 6.19 -5.83 -5.96
CA PHE A 91 6.93 -6.72 -5.07
C PHE A 91 8.16 -6.05 -4.44
N ARG A 92 8.93 -5.30 -5.23
CA ARG A 92 10.08 -4.54 -4.71
C ARG A 92 9.66 -3.47 -3.71
N GLN A 93 8.56 -2.77 -3.97
CA GLN A 93 8.00 -1.80 -3.03
C GLN A 93 7.57 -2.49 -1.73
N TYR A 94 6.83 -3.60 -1.80
CA TYR A 94 6.43 -4.38 -0.64
C TYR A 94 7.63 -4.80 0.20
N ALA A 95 8.66 -5.39 -0.41
CA ALA A 95 9.86 -5.82 0.30
C ALA A 95 10.59 -4.64 0.96
N HIS A 96 10.65 -3.50 0.28
CA HIS A 96 11.26 -2.29 0.81
C HIS A 96 10.49 -1.77 2.04
N PHE A 97 9.16 -1.66 1.96
CA PHE A 97 8.32 -1.22 3.08
C PHE A 97 8.34 -2.20 4.23
N LYS A 98 8.30 -3.51 3.96
CA LYS A 98 8.41 -4.53 5.00
C LYS A 98 9.72 -4.39 5.78
N ARG A 99 10.84 -4.21 5.08
CA ARG A 99 12.14 -3.98 5.71
C ARG A 99 12.16 -2.65 6.49
N LEU A 100 11.53 -1.61 5.95
CA LEU A 100 11.42 -0.32 6.61
C LEU A 100 10.66 -0.44 7.94
N PHE A 101 9.49 -1.07 7.94
CA PHE A 101 8.69 -1.30 9.15
C PHE A 101 9.36 -2.28 10.13
N GLN A 102 10.21 -3.18 9.65
CA GLN A 102 11.04 -4.04 10.51
C GLN A 102 12.15 -3.26 11.24
N ASN A 103 12.68 -2.20 10.65
CA ASN A 103 13.76 -1.41 11.25
C ASN A 103 13.26 -0.17 12.02
N GLY A 104 12.03 0.27 11.78
CA GLY A 104 11.41 1.39 12.48
C GLY A 104 10.87 1.02 13.87
N ASP A 105 10.92 1.97 14.80
CA ASP A 105 10.36 1.83 16.17
C ASP A 105 9.11 2.69 16.40
N ASP A 106 8.59 3.34 15.34
CA ASP A 106 7.36 4.14 15.44
C ASP A 106 6.13 3.26 15.67
N GLU A 107 5.09 3.81 16.30
CA GLU A 107 3.79 3.14 16.51
C GLU A 107 3.17 2.62 15.20
N VAL A 108 3.37 3.38 14.12
CA VAL A 108 2.97 2.99 12.77
C VAL A 108 3.76 1.75 12.32
N SER A 109 5.08 1.75 12.50
CA SER A 109 5.94 0.60 12.17
C SER A 109 5.55 -0.65 12.96
N LYS A 110 5.20 -0.52 14.25
CA LYS A 110 4.72 -1.63 15.08
C LYS A 110 3.38 -2.19 14.57
N LEU A 111 2.43 -1.33 14.23
CA LEU A 111 1.14 -1.73 13.66
C LEU A 111 1.30 -2.47 12.33
N PHE A 112 2.11 -1.91 11.41
CA PHE A 112 2.41 -2.54 10.13
C PHE A 112 3.18 -3.85 10.32
N ARG A 113 4.15 -3.94 11.24
CA ARG A 113 4.89 -5.18 11.50
C ARG A 113 3.97 -6.35 11.88
N ALA A 114 2.88 -6.08 12.60
CA ALA A 114 1.93 -7.10 13.04
C ALA A 114 0.94 -7.54 11.95
N LYS A 115 0.52 -6.64 11.05
CA LYS A 115 -0.60 -6.88 10.12
C LYS A 115 -0.26 -6.78 8.62
N PHE A 116 0.93 -6.32 8.24
CA PHE A 116 1.29 -6.04 6.84
C PHE A 116 1.67 -7.31 6.06
N THR A 117 0.71 -7.86 5.33
CA THR A 117 0.90 -8.98 4.39
C THR A 117 0.99 -8.49 2.94
N TYR A 118 1.42 -9.37 2.02
CA TYR A 118 1.44 -9.04 0.60
C TYR A 118 0.03 -8.85 0.04
N ASP A 119 -0.93 -9.66 0.51
CA ASP A 119 -2.34 -9.58 0.09
C ASP A 119 -2.99 -8.26 0.48
N GLU A 120 -2.54 -7.64 1.57
CA GLU A 120 -2.99 -6.30 1.96
C GLU A 120 -2.40 -5.20 1.05
N TYR A 121 -1.22 -5.41 0.47
CA TYR A 121 -0.54 -4.39 -0.33
C TYR A 121 -0.87 -4.43 -1.85
N ARG A 122 -1.42 -5.55 -2.35
CA ARG A 122 -1.61 -5.81 -3.79
C ARG A 122 -2.88 -5.22 -4.39
#